data_AF-A0AAN4YM30-F1
#
_entry.id   AF-A0AAN4YM30-F1
#
_cell.length_a   1.000
_cell.length_b   1.000
_cell.length_c   1.000
_cell.angle_alpha   90.00
_cell.angle_beta   90.00
_cell.angle_gamma   90.00
#
_symmetry.space_group_name_H-M   'P 1'
#
loop_
_entity.id
_entity.type
_entity.pdbx_description
1 polymer ?
#
loop_
_entity_poly.entity_id
_entity_poly.type
_entity_poly.pdbx_seq_one_letter_code
_entity_poly.pdbx_strand_id
1 'polypeptide(L)'
;MASHSDFSRFARRPGAQVKGQLFSFLISGNVVPILGIFGTAAAAKMYGDVNELGLWNPPNILQMWLDNQYHNKAMRAAAFFVAFGLTSSIMAMNSIENGVSGGMDIAGLYPRYFNIRRGSYLLAAISVVINPWQIIANGAIFTNTLNSFGGELPTAIQHFSQSHTNCSSHPLPPHGHHGRRLLRRPQAKAQAIRPLPRRRK
;
A
#
# COMPACT_ATOMS: atom_id res chain seq x y z
N MET A 1 8.44 -6.72 -8.14
CA MET A 1 9.33 -5.60 -7.74
C MET A 1 10.68 -5.85 -8.36
N ALA A 2 11.01 -5.13 -9.42
CA ALA A 2 12.26 -5.35 -10.10
C ALA A 2 13.44 -4.78 -9.30
N SER A 3 14.50 -5.56 -9.12
CA SER A 3 15.66 -5.15 -8.33
C SER A 3 16.31 -3.92 -8.97
N HIS A 4 16.42 -2.85 -8.20
CA HIS A 4 16.97 -1.58 -8.66
C HIS A 4 18.42 -1.72 -9.19
N SER A 5 19.17 -2.61 -8.55
CA SER A 5 20.52 -3.01 -8.94
C SER A 5 20.57 -3.66 -10.32
N ASP A 6 19.52 -4.37 -10.74
CA ASP A 6 19.52 -5.06 -12.02
C ASP A 6 19.46 -4.09 -13.20
N PHE A 7 18.62 -3.05 -13.10
CA PHE A 7 18.56 -1.99 -14.09
C PHE A 7 19.78 -1.08 -14.08
N SER A 8 20.46 -0.96 -12.94
CA SER A 8 21.66 -0.13 -12.83
C SER A 8 22.81 -0.64 -13.72
N ARG A 9 22.84 -1.93 -14.09
CA ARG A 9 23.83 -2.49 -15.03
C ARG A 9 23.73 -1.86 -16.43
N PHE A 10 22.53 -1.39 -16.81
CA PHE A 10 22.28 -0.75 -18.11
C PHE A 10 22.55 0.76 -18.07
N ALA A 11 22.88 1.32 -16.91
CA ALA A 11 23.17 2.74 -16.78
C ALA A 11 24.60 3.06 -17.28
N ARG A 12 24.70 4.01 -18.22
CA ARG A 12 25.99 4.46 -18.78
C ARG A 12 26.88 5.18 -17.77
N ARG A 13 26.31 5.72 -16.68
CA ARG A 13 27.02 6.45 -15.63
C ARG A 13 26.42 6.13 -14.26
N PRO A 14 27.24 6.03 -13.20
CA PRO A 14 26.73 5.90 -11.83
C PRO A 14 25.86 7.13 -11.49
N GLY A 15 24.67 6.88 -10.93
CA GLY A 15 23.72 7.93 -10.55
C GLY A 15 22.81 8.47 -11.66
N ALA A 16 22.98 8.05 -12.92
CA ALA A 16 22.11 8.49 -14.03
C ALA A 16 20.62 8.13 -13.80
N GLN A 17 20.38 7.05 -13.07
CA GLN A 17 19.04 6.57 -12.73
C GLN A 17 18.28 7.56 -11.81
N VAL A 18 18.98 8.22 -10.88
CA VAL A 18 18.35 9.02 -9.82
C VAL A 18 17.52 10.15 -10.39
N LYS A 19 18.00 10.79 -11.47
CA LYS A 19 17.29 11.87 -12.14
C LYS A 19 15.99 11.38 -12.78
N GLY A 20 16.02 10.23 -13.45
CA GLY A 20 14.83 9.62 -14.07
C GLY A 20 13.81 9.18 -13.03
N GLN A 21 14.27 8.59 -11.94
CA GLN A 21 13.40 8.12 -10.85
C GLN A 21 12.76 9.27 -10.09
N LEU A 22 13.53 10.32 -9.77
CA LEU A 22 13.01 11.51 -9.08
C LEU A 22 11.95 12.21 -9.95
N PHE A 23 12.21 12.34 -11.25
CA PHE A 23 11.23 12.92 -12.18
C PHE A 23 9.96 12.07 -12.28
N SER A 24 10.09 10.74 -12.44
CA SER A 24 8.94 9.83 -12.48
C SER A 24 8.12 9.87 -11.19
N PHE A 25 8.76 9.84 -10.02
CA PHE A 25 8.03 9.88 -8.76
C PHE A 25 7.33 11.22 -8.54
N LEU A 26 7.99 12.34 -8.85
CA LEU A 26 7.39 13.65 -8.62
C LEU A 26 6.27 13.96 -9.62
N ILE A 27 6.42 13.57 -10.88
CA ILE A 27 5.40 13.87 -11.90
C ILE A 27 4.37 12.76 -11.95
N SER A 28 4.74 11.56 -12.39
CA SER A 28 3.79 10.45 -12.56
C SER A 28 3.18 10.02 -11.22
N GLY A 29 3.98 10.04 -10.15
CA GLY A 29 3.50 9.72 -8.80
C GLY A 29 2.54 10.73 -8.18
N ASN A 30 2.43 11.96 -8.70
CA ASN A 30 1.43 12.94 -8.23
C ASN A 30 0.28 13.12 -9.22
N VAL A 31 0.57 13.21 -10.52
CA VAL A 31 -0.45 13.47 -11.54
C VAL A 31 -1.49 12.35 -11.60
N VAL A 32 -1.06 11.08 -11.59
CA VAL A 32 -1.96 9.93 -11.68
C VAL A 32 -2.92 9.84 -10.48
N PRO A 33 -2.46 9.89 -9.22
CA PRO A 33 -3.39 9.85 -8.08
C PRO A 33 -4.28 11.09 -8.00
N ILE A 34 -3.81 12.29 -8.39
CA ILE A 34 -4.68 13.48 -8.45
C ILE A 34 -5.85 13.27 -9.41
N LEU A 35 -5.58 12.73 -10.62
CA LEU A 35 -6.65 12.40 -11.57
C LEU A 35 -7.58 11.31 -11.03
N GLY A 36 -7.05 10.32 -10.31
CA GLY A 36 -7.84 9.30 -9.63
C GLY A 36 -8.78 9.90 -8.58
N ILE A 37 -8.28 10.79 -7.72
CA ILE A 37 -9.07 11.49 -6.70
C ILE A 37 -10.18 12.33 -7.35
N PHE A 38 -9.87 13.07 -8.42
CA PHE A 38 -10.88 13.84 -9.13
C PHE A 38 -11.93 12.95 -9.81
N GLY A 39 -11.52 11.81 -10.38
CA GLY A 39 -12.45 10.82 -10.93
C GLY A 39 -13.40 10.27 -9.87
N THR A 40 -12.87 9.87 -8.72
CA THR A 40 -13.66 9.37 -7.59
C THR A 40 -14.57 10.45 -7.00
N ALA A 41 -14.09 11.70 -6.89
CA ALA A 41 -14.90 12.82 -6.39
C ALA A 41 -16.04 13.20 -7.35
N ALA A 42 -15.79 13.15 -8.66
CA ALA A 42 -16.84 13.34 -9.67
C ALA A 42 -17.87 12.19 -9.62
N ALA A 43 -17.41 10.94 -9.46
CA ALA A 43 -18.28 9.79 -9.26
C ALA A 43 -19.14 9.92 -8.00
N ALA A 44 -18.56 10.42 -6.89
CA ALA A 44 -19.30 10.71 -5.65
C ALA A 44 -20.46 11.67 -5.88
N LYS A 45 -20.22 12.72 -6.67
CA LYS A 45 -21.25 13.72 -6.99
C LYS A 45 -22.36 13.16 -7.90
N MET A 46 -22.03 12.24 -8.80
CA MET A 46 -22.98 11.68 -9.77
C MET A 46 -23.79 10.51 -9.22
N TYR A 47 -23.17 9.64 -8.42
CA TYR A 47 -23.73 8.35 -8.01
C TYR A 47 -23.94 8.22 -6.50
N GLY A 48 -23.53 9.21 -5.71
CA GLY A 48 -23.69 9.21 -4.25
C GLY A 48 -22.59 8.44 -3.53
N ASP A 49 -22.94 7.43 -2.74
CA ASP A 49 -22.01 6.79 -1.80
C ASP A 49 -20.96 5.92 -2.51
N VAL A 50 -19.76 6.49 -2.66
CA VAL A 50 -18.59 5.86 -3.29
C VAL A 50 -18.14 4.61 -2.57
N ASN A 51 -18.32 4.55 -1.24
CA ASN A 51 -17.82 3.44 -0.43
C ASN A 51 -18.72 2.21 -0.58
N GLU A 52 -20.05 2.39 -0.58
CA GLU A 52 -21.00 1.28 -0.76
C GLU A 52 -20.94 0.71 -2.19
N LEU A 53 -20.84 1.59 -3.20
CA LEU A 53 -20.78 1.20 -4.61
C LEU A 53 -19.36 0.79 -5.06
N GLY A 54 -18.36 0.88 -4.18
CA GLY A 54 -16.97 0.50 -4.48
C GLY A 54 -16.37 1.27 -5.66
N LEU A 55 -16.78 2.52 -5.88
CA LEU A 55 -16.41 3.32 -7.07
C LEU A 55 -14.97 3.86 -7.00
N TRP A 56 -14.23 3.55 -5.93
CA TRP A 56 -12.78 3.76 -5.86
C TRP A 56 -12.01 2.92 -6.87
N ASN A 57 -12.57 1.78 -7.30
CA ASN A 57 -11.99 0.93 -8.33
C ASN A 57 -12.60 1.29 -9.70
N PRO A 58 -11.85 1.87 -10.65
CA PRO A 58 -12.39 2.36 -11.92
C PRO A 58 -13.19 1.32 -12.75
N PRO A 59 -12.79 0.04 -12.83
CA PRO A 59 -13.60 -1.04 -13.40
C PRO A 59 -15.06 -1.10 -12.91
N ASN A 60 -15.31 -0.81 -11.62
CA ASN A 60 -16.67 -0.84 -11.07
C ASN A 60 -17.55 0.27 -11.67
N ILE A 61 -16.96 1.42 -12.00
CA ILE A 61 -17.65 2.52 -12.69
C ILE A 61 -18.10 2.06 -14.09
N LEU A 62 -17.25 1.33 -14.82
CA LEU A 62 -17.60 0.80 -16.14
C LEU A 62 -18.71 -0.23 -16.06
N GLN A 63 -18.66 -1.11 -15.05
CA GLN A 63 -19.69 -2.11 -14.83
C GLN A 63 -21.06 -1.44 -14.58
N MET A 64 -21.08 -0.39 -13.77
CA MET A 64 -22.29 0.40 -13.53
C MET A 64 -22.82 1.09 -14.81
N TRP A 65 -21.94 1.57 -15.70
CA TRP A 65 -22.38 2.12 -16.99
C TRP A 65 -23.05 1.07 -17.87
N LEU A 66 -22.52 -0.15 -17.86
CA LEU A 66 -23.07 -1.28 -18.58
C LEU A 66 -24.40 -1.73 -17.98
N ASP A 67 -24.53 -1.80 -16.65
CA ASP A 67 -25.75 -2.24 -15.98
C ASP A 67 -26.90 -1.22 -16.13
N ASN A 68 -26.61 0.08 -16.02
CA ASN A 68 -27.64 1.13 -16.03
C ASN A 68 -28.00 1.64 -17.42
N GLN A 69 -27.09 1.56 -18.41
CA GLN A 69 -27.25 2.23 -19.70
C GLN A 69 -26.86 1.32 -20.88
N TYR A 70 -27.02 -0.01 -20.75
CA TYR A 70 -26.67 -0.97 -21.80
C TYR A 70 -27.32 -0.67 -23.16
N HIS A 71 -28.55 -0.17 -23.16
CA HIS A 71 -29.30 0.12 -24.39
C HIS A 71 -28.71 1.28 -25.20
N ASN A 72 -27.90 2.14 -24.58
CA ASN A 72 -27.26 3.26 -25.26
C ASN A 72 -25.97 2.81 -25.97
N LYS A 73 -25.97 2.88 -27.31
CA LYS A 73 -24.82 2.51 -28.15
C LYS A 73 -23.56 3.32 -27.82
N ALA A 74 -23.71 4.61 -27.48
CA ALA A 74 -22.58 5.47 -27.13
C ALA A 74 -21.92 5.06 -25.81
N MET A 75 -22.71 4.65 -24.81
CA MET A 75 -22.19 4.18 -23.51
C MET A 75 -21.44 2.86 -23.64
N ARG A 76 -21.91 1.94 -24.49
CA ARG A 76 -21.20 0.68 -24.79
C ARG A 76 -19.86 0.92 -25.49
N ALA A 77 -19.81 1.85 -26.45
CA ALA A 77 -18.55 2.21 -27.10
C ALA A 77 -17.58 2.87 -26.12
N ALA A 78 -18.06 3.80 -25.29
CA ALA A 78 -17.25 4.43 -24.25
C ALA A 78 -16.68 3.40 -23.26
N ALA A 79 -17.50 2.48 -22.77
CA ALA A 79 -17.07 1.41 -21.87
C ALA A 79 -15.99 0.53 -22.52
N PHE A 80 -16.11 0.19 -23.81
CA PHE A 80 -15.09 -0.58 -24.52
C PHE A 80 -13.74 0.16 -24.59
N PHE A 81 -13.72 1.43 -25.00
CA PHE A 81 -12.47 2.19 -25.10
C PHE A 81 -11.79 2.39 -23.76
N VAL A 82 -12.56 2.67 -22.70
CA VAL A 82 -12.01 2.83 -21.35
C VAL A 82 -11.51 1.48 -20.83
N ALA A 83 -12.27 0.39 -20.99
CA ALA A 83 -11.83 -0.94 -20.57
C ALA A 83 -10.58 -1.40 -21.32
N PHE A 84 -10.51 -1.12 -22.62
CA PHE A 84 -9.33 -1.41 -23.44
C PHE A 84 -8.11 -0.63 -22.95
N GLY A 85 -8.26 0.67 -22.68
CA GLY A 85 -7.19 1.49 -22.12
C GLY A 85 -6.70 1.04 -20.74
N LEU A 86 -7.64 0.67 -19.85
CA LEU A 86 -7.30 0.14 -18.52
C LEU A 86 -6.56 -1.20 -18.64
N THR A 87 -7.07 -2.10 -19.48
CA THR A 87 -6.47 -3.43 -19.70
C THR A 87 -5.08 -3.31 -20.33
N SER A 88 -4.91 -2.47 -21.35
CA SER A 88 -3.62 -2.24 -21.99
C SER A 88 -2.61 -1.64 -21.01
N SER A 89 -3.05 -0.73 -20.14
CA SER A 89 -2.20 -0.11 -19.13
C SER A 89 -1.71 -1.12 -18.10
N ILE A 90 -2.62 -1.94 -17.56
CA ILE A 90 -2.27 -2.98 -16.57
C ILE A 90 -1.36 -4.05 -17.20
N MET A 91 -1.62 -4.45 -18.45
CA MET A 91 -0.77 -5.40 -19.17
C MET A 91 0.65 -4.85 -19.40
N ALA A 92 0.77 -3.57 -19.76
CA ALA A 92 2.06 -2.90 -19.94
C ALA A 92 2.84 -2.80 -18.63
N MET A 93 2.20 -2.39 -17.53
CA MET A 93 2.83 -2.32 -16.21
C MET A 93 3.33 -3.69 -15.75
N ASN A 94 2.50 -4.73 -15.86
CA ASN A 94 2.90 -6.09 -15.50
C ASN A 94 4.09 -6.61 -16.33
N SER A 95 4.12 -6.27 -17.63
CA SER A 95 5.22 -6.67 -18.52
C SER A 95 6.54 -6.01 -18.12
N ILE A 96 6.52 -4.72 -17.75
CA ILE A 96 7.72 -3.96 -17.36
C ILE A 96 8.18 -4.32 -15.95
N GLU A 97 7.27 -4.35 -14.98
CA GLU A 97 7.61 -4.52 -13.57
C GLU A 97 7.93 -5.96 -13.19
N ASN A 98 7.15 -6.92 -13.72
CA ASN A 98 7.26 -8.33 -13.35
C ASN A 98 7.90 -9.14 -14.49
N GLY A 99 7.54 -8.84 -15.75
CA GLY A 99 8.06 -9.56 -16.91
C GLY A 99 9.56 -9.37 -17.15
N VAL A 100 10.06 -8.12 -17.12
CA VAL A 100 11.48 -7.83 -17.40
C VAL A 100 12.37 -8.37 -16.28
N SER A 101 12.02 -8.13 -15.01
CA SER A 101 12.80 -8.62 -13.86
C SER A 101 12.87 -10.14 -13.81
N GLY A 102 11.71 -10.82 -13.85
CA GLY A 102 11.72 -12.27 -13.78
C GLY A 102 12.30 -12.93 -15.04
N GLY A 103 12.24 -12.24 -16.18
CA GLY A 103 12.98 -12.63 -17.38
C GLY A 103 14.50 -12.55 -17.20
N MET A 104 15.01 -11.55 -16.47
CA MET A 104 16.43 -11.43 -16.12
C MET A 104 16.87 -12.53 -15.14
N ASP A 105 16.04 -12.88 -14.16
CA ASP A 105 16.31 -13.98 -13.22
C ASP A 105 16.41 -15.35 -13.93
N ILE A 106 15.46 -15.67 -14.81
CA ILE A 106 15.45 -16.93 -15.58
C ILE A 106 16.64 -16.98 -16.56
N ALA A 107 16.98 -15.87 -17.20
CA ALA A 107 18.13 -15.77 -18.07
C ALA A 107 19.46 -15.93 -17.31
N GLY A 108 19.52 -15.54 -16.03
CA GLY A 108 20.66 -15.78 -15.16
C GLY A 108 20.82 -17.25 -14.74
N LEU A 109 19.71 -17.95 -14.50
CA LEU A 109 19.71 -19.37 -14.10
C LEU A 109 20.04 -20.33 -15.26
N TYR A 110 19.49 -20.07 -16.45
CA TYR A 110 19.66 -20.94 -17.63
C TYR A 110 20.01 -20.14 -18.90
N PRO A 111 21.21 -19.54 -18.96
CA PRO A 111 21.59 -18.59 -20.02
C PRO A 111 21.67 -19.22 -21.42
N ARG A 112 21.83 -20.55 -21.52
CA ARG A 112 21.91 -21.25 -22.81
C ARG A 112 20.54 -21.47 -23.47
N TYR A 113 19.46 -21.49 -22.69
CA TYR A 113 18.11 -21.83 -23.17
C TYR A 113 17.16 -20.63 -23.21
N PHE A 114 17.36 -19.65 -22.32
CA PHE A 114 16.43 -18.53 -22.15
C PHE A 114 17.10 -17.19 -22.39
N ASN A 115 16.49 -16.41 -23.30
CA ASN A 115 16.69 -14.97 -23.38
C ASN A 115 15.66 -14.27 -22.50
N ILE A 116 15.91 -13.01 -22.09
CA ILE A 116 15.01 -12.22 -21.23
C ILE A 116 13.55 -12.25 -21.74
N ARG A 117 13.34 -12.10 -23.05
CA ARG A 117 12.00 -12.16 -23.68
C ARG A 117 11.33 -13.53 -23.57
N ARG A 118 12.09 -14.63 -23.67
CA ARG A 118 11.56 -15.99 -23.55
C ARG A 118 11.26 -16.33 -22.08
N GLY A 119 12.13 -15.88 -21.17
CA GLY A 119 11.93 -15.99 -19.73
C GLY A 119 10.67 -15.25 -19.28
N SER A 120 10.42 -14.04 -19.79
CA SER A 120 9.20 -13.29 -19.45
C SER A 120 7.91 -13.99 -19.89
N TYR A 121 7.90 -14.66 -21.06
CA TYR A 121 6.73 -15.43 -21.50
C TYR A 121 6.50 -16.68 -20.65
N LEU A 122 7.57 -17.37 -20.25
CA LEU A 122 7.47 -18.52 -19.34
C LEU A 122 6.90 -18.09 -17.99
N LEU A 123 7.39 -16.98 -17.44
CA LEU A 123 6.89 -16.46 -16.17
C LEU A 123 5.43 -16.00 -16.26
N ALA A 124 5.03 -15.40 -17.38
CA ALA A 124 3.63 -15.04 -17.64
C ALA A 124 2.73 -16.27 -17.74
N ALA A 125 3.21 -17.40 -18.27
CA ALA A 125 2.44 -18.65 -18.28
C ALA A 125 2.29 -19.22 -16.86
N ILE A 126 3.37 -19.24 -16.08
CA ILE A 126 3.37 -19.73 -14.70
C ILE A 126 2.44 -18.89 -13.82
N SER A 127 2.42 -17.56 -14.00
CA SER A 127 1.56 -16.68 -13.19
C SER A 127 0.06 -16.96 -13.40
N VAL A 128 -0.34 -17.38 -14.60
CA VAL A 128 -1.73 -17.81 -14.88
C VAL A 128 -2.02 -19.16 -14.22
N VAL A 129 -1.09 -20.11 -14.27
CA VAL A 129 -1.26 -21.45 -13.68
C VAL A 129 -1.45 -21.40 -12.15
N ILE A 130 -0.86 -20.41 -11.48
CA ILE A 130 -1.02 -20.18 -10.04
C ILE A 130 -2.48 -19.79 -9.67
N ASN A 131 -3.32 -19.45 -10.65
CA ASN A 131 -4.72 -19.05 -10.46
C ASN A 131 -4.87 -17.96 -9.38
N PRO A 132 -4.24 -16.78 -9.57
CA PRO A 132 -4.16 -15.75 -8.53
C PRO A 132 -5.53 -15.25 -8.05
N TRP A 133 -6.58 -15.38 -8.86
CA TRP A 133 -7.95 -15.02 -8.48
C TRP A 133 -8.50 -15.84 -7.31
N GLN A 134 -8.10 -17.11 -7.15
CA GLN A 134 -8.50 -17.93 -5.99
C GLN A 134 -7.84 -17.45 -4.69
N ILE A 135 -6.68 -16.79 -4.79
CA ILE A 135 -5.95 -16.23 -3.66
C ILE A 135 -6.64 -14.95 -3.17
N ILE A 136 -7.10 -14.10 -4.10
CA ILE A 136 -7.83 -12.87 -3.78
C ILE A 136 -9.19 -13.17 -3.14
N ALA A 137 -9.87 -14.24 -3.55
CA ALA A 137 -11.13 -14.68 -2.94
C ALA A 137 -10.96 -15.05 -1.45
N ASN A 138 -9.77 -15.52 -1.04
CA ASN A 138 -9.39 -15.79 0.35
C ASN A 138 -8.53 -14.66 0.96
N GLY A 139 -8.67 -13.44 0.44
CA GLY A 139 -7.72 -12.34 0.57
C GLY A 139 -7.40 -11.87 1.99
N ALA A 140 -8.22 -12.19 3.00
CA ALA A 140 -7.92 -11.89 4.40
C ALA A 140 -6.68 -12.64 4.90
N ILE A 141 -6.58 -13.95 4.61
CA ILE A 141 -5.45 -14.77 5.06
C ILE A 141 -4.18 -14.39 4.28
N PHE A 142 -4.31 -14.19 2.97
CA PHE A 142 -3.19 -13.79 2.12
C PHE A 142 -2.62 -12.42 2.47
N THR A 143 -3.50 -11.40 2.64
CA THR A 143 -3.07 -10.05 3.01
C THR A 143 -2.43 -10.04 4.40
N ASN A 144 -2.97 -10.80 5.37
CA ASN A 144 -2.36 -10.92 6.70
C ASN A 144 -0.98 -11.57 6.64
N THR A 145 -0.81 -12.62 5.85
CA THR A 145 0.47 -13.29 5.67
C THR A 145 1.49 -12.41 4.92
N LEU A 146 1.10 -11.69 3.87
CA LEU A 146 1.99 -10.75 3.17
C LEU A 146 2.40 -9.57 4.07
N ASN A 147 1.47 -9.02 4.85
CA ASN A 147 1.79 -7.96 5.80
C ASN A 147 2.77 -8.45 6.88
N SER A 148 2.68 -9.73 7.28
CA SER A 148 3.65 -10.34 8.21
C SER A 148 5.06 -10.47 7.62
N PHE A 149 5.19 -10.66 6.30
CA PHE A 149 6.49 -10.71 5.61
C PHE A 149 7.04 -9.31 5.24
N GLY A 150 6.17 -8.30 5.16
CA GLY A 150 6.48 -6.98 4.60
C GLY A 150 7.03 -5.93 5.57
N GLY A 151 6.88 -6.09 6.90
CA GLY A 151 7.51 -5.13 7.81
C GLY A 151 7.04 -5.14 9.27
N GLU A 152 7.95 -5.54 10.14
CA GLU A 152 8.00 -5.38 11.60
C GLU A 152 8.27 -3.92 12.05
N LEU A 153 7.82 -2.89 11.33
CA LEU A 153 8.04 -1.48 11.70
C LEU A 153 6.78 -0.68 12.09
N PRO A 154 5.55 -1.00 11.64
CA PRO A 154 4.34 -0.37 12.17
C PRO A 154 3.71 -1.15 13.35
N THR A 155 4.00 -2.44 13.50
CA THR A 155 3.45 -3.30 14.56
C THR A 155 3.90 -2.88 15.96
N ALA A 156 5.13 -2.36 16.11
CA ALA A 156 5.57 -1.76 17.37
C ALA A 156 4.75 -0.51 17.74
N ILE A 157 4.29 0.27 16.75
CA ILE A 157 3.45 1.46 16.97
C ILE A 157 2.01 1.06 17.27
N GLN A 158 1.48 -0.01 16.64
CA GLN A 158 0.15 -0.53 16.96
C GLN A 158 0.11 -1.24 18.33
N HIS A 159 1.14 -1.97 18.73
CA HIS A 159 1.26 -2.51 20.09
C HIS A 159 1.42 -1.40 21.14
N PHE A 160 2.15 -0.32 20.84
CA PHE A 160 2.26 0.83 21.73
C PHE A 160 0.92 1.58 21.86
N SER A 161 0.17 1.74 20.77
CA SER A 161 -1.17 2.35 20.78
C SER A 161 -2.20 1.55 21.61
N GLN A 162 -2.14 0.22 21.60
CA GLN A 162 -2.99 -0.62 22.46
C GLN A 162 -2.57 -0.59 23.94
N SER A 163 -1.27 -0.45 24.23
CA SER A 163 -0.78 -0.33 25.61
C SER A 163 -1.24 0.98 26.31
N HIS A 164 -1.46 2.05 25.54
CA HIS A 164 -1.94 3.32 26.05
C HIS A 164 -3.48 3.42 26.17
N THR A 165 -4.23 2.60 25.44
CA THR A 165 -5.71 2.56 25.52
C THR A 165 -6.21 1.63 26.63
N ASN A 166 -5.42 0.64 27.06
CA ASN A 166 -5.82 -0.28 28.13
C ASN A 166 -5.54 0.23 29.56
N CYS A 167 -4.86 1.38 29.72
CA CYS A 167 -4.67 2.04 31.02
C CYS A 167 -5.85 2.95 31.42
N SER A 168 -6.83 3.14 30.54
CA SER A 168 -7.99 4.03 30.78
C SER A 168 -9.20 3.33 31.40
N SER A 169 -9.13 2.01 31.66
CA SER A 169 -10.25 1.19 32.14
C SER A 169 -10.22 0.90 33.65
N HIS A 170 -9.30 1.49 34.42
CA HIS A 170 -9.38 1.44 35.88
C HIS A 170 -10.44 2.42 36.40
N PRO A 171 -11.51 1.96 37.08
CA PRO A 171 -12.49 2.85 37.68
C PRO A 171 -11.84 3.61 38.86
N LEU A 172 -11.82 4.95 38.77
CA LEU A 172 -11.37 5.82 39.85
C LEU A 172 -12.41 5.82 41.00
N PRO A 173 -11.97 5.84 42.28
CA PRO A 173 -12.89 5.93 43.43
C PRO A 173 -13.59 7.31 43.50
N PRO A 174 -14.78 7.40 44.10
CA PRO A 174 -15.66 8.56 43.97
C PRO A 174 -15.10 9.82 44.67
N HIS A 175 -15.25 10.94 43.97
CA HIS A 175 -14.80 12.28 44.34
C HIS A 175 -15.50 12.85 45.59
N GLY A 176 -14.69 13.28 46.57
CA GLY A 176 -15.08 14.22 47.62
C GLY A 176 -14.84 15.68 47.19
N HIS A 177 -15.78 16.55 47.57
CA HIS A 177 -15.87 17.99 47.28
C HIS A 177 -14.76 18.86 47.93
N HIS A 178 -14.65 20.11 47.42
CA HIS A 178 -13.77 21.23 47.80
C HIS A 178 -12.43 21.28 47.06
N GLY A 179 -11.98 22.36 46.42
CA GLY A 179 -12.43 23.75 46.41
C GLY A 179 -11.21 24.68 46.28
N ARG A 180 -11.00 25.25 45.09
CA ARG A 180 -10.28 26.50 44.76
C ARG A 180 -8.78 26.67 45.11
N ARG A 181 -8.14 27.43 44.20
CA ARG A 181 -7.05 28.40 44.41
C ARG A 181 -5.64 27.85 44.15
N LEU A 182 -5.16 27.90 42.90
CA LEU A 182 -4.36 28.99 42.31
C LEU A 182 -3.10 29.39 43.11
N LEU A 183 -1.97 29.28 42.39
CA LEU A 183 -0.76 30.12 42.44
C LEU A 183 0.49 29.63 43.20
N ARG A 184 1.61 29.77 42.46
CA ARG A 184 3.02 29.94 42.84
C ARG A 184 3.87 28.69 43.11
N ARG A 185 4.66 28.33 42.09
CA ARG A 185 6.08 27.91 42.26
C ARG A 185 6.79 28.94 43.16
N PRO A 186 7.76 28.59 44.03
CA PRO A 186 9.11 28.25 43.53
C PRO A 186 10.00 27.33 44.42
N GLN A 187 11.06 26.82 43.77
CA GLN A 187 12.43 26.58 44.31
C GLN A 187 12.65 25.49 45.40
N ALA A 188 13.32 24.42 44.95
CA ALA A 188 14.65 23.99 45.39
C ALA A 188 14.90 23.34 46.77
N LYS A 189 15.73 22.28 46.71
CA LYS A 189 16.65 21.72 47.72
C LYS A 189 16.10 20.81 48.83
N ALA A 190 16.57 19.55 48.82
CA ALA A 190 17.12 18.77 49.96
C ALA A 190 17.33 17.32 49.45
N GLN A 191 18.52 16.84 49.07
CA GLN A 191 19.67 16.41 49.89
C GLN A 191 19.31 15.59 51.14
N ALA A 192 19.55 14.26 51.08
CA ALA A 192 20.07 13.37 52.14
C ALA A 192 19.90 11.89 51.68
N ILE A 193 20.92 11.20 51.15
CA ILE A 193 21.98 10.43 51.85
C ILE A 193 21.46 9.21 52.67
N ARG A 194 21.56 8.01 52.03
CA ARG A 194 21.96 6.64 52.52
C ARG A 194 21.26 6.01 53.76
N PRO A 195 21.40 4.69 54.06
CA PRO A 195 21.99 3.56 53.32
C PRO A 195 21.11 2.27 53.24
N LEU A 196 21.57 1.31 52.42
CA LEU A 196 21.33 -0.15 52.48
C LEU A 196 21.82 -0.75 53.83
N PRO A 197 21.77 -2.09 54.13
CA PRO A 197 20.97 -3.22 53.62
C PRO A 197 20.37 -4.08 54.78
N ARG A 198 19.48 -5.05 54.49
CA ARG A 198 19.61 -6.38 55.13
C ARG A 198 18.87 -7.49 54.36
N ARG A 199 19.51 -8.64 54.46
CA ARG A 199 19.45 -9.87 53.66
C ARG A 199 18.62 -10.94 54.40
N ARG A 200 18.15 -11.95 53.65
CA ARG A 200 17.64 -13.28 54.08
C ARG A 200 16.17 -13.30 54.56
N LYS A 201 15.33 -14.25 54.18
CA LYS A 201 15.45 -15.50 53.40
C LYS A 201 14.28 -15.60 52.43
#